data_AF-A0A507B687-F1
#
_entry.id   AF-A0A507B687-F1
#
_cell.length_a   1.000
_cell.length_b   1.000
_cell.length_c   1.000
_cell.angle_alpha   90.00
_cell.angle_beta   90.00
_cell.angle_gamma   90.00
#
_symmetry.space_group_name_H-M   'P 1'
#
loop_
_entity.id
_entity.type
_entity.pdbx_description
1 polymer ?
#
loop_
_entity_poly.entity_id
_entity_poly.type
_entity_poly.pdbx_seq_one_letter_code
_entity_poly.pdbx_strand_id
1 'polypeptide(L)'
;MSATKNPPGGASAAGADDEEDDYMTMTFGDDGGSAKKPETSLQRRQRERREAEARSRPKSKAELAADEAARRESALSRSLLSAPQATKSKGLAMMARMGFAPGSALGAPGNADARAEPLRLAVKEDRGGVGAEEERRRKFREEVGEEALEEAERRKKKMRIEDLDPAEFRDRVARERDAARKERQVHAAQKVAEGMAEQKERGEDGRETERSDDEVSGDEAQDRRKRQKKTKGGMSSRPLKSINVLWRGLVRAREEAERDRRMRYDLEQSLSRLPTYEDDLDDEDDKVAMGTSKTVVYATAEDLDEEDPELDEFNTLEPDEKLQRLVEFMRKEFHYCFWCKFTYPDETMEGCPGLTEDDHD
;
A
#
# COMPACT_ATOMS: atom_id res chain seq x y z
N MET A 1 -5.75 -66.52 -22.55
CA MET A 1 -6.31 -65.23 -22.09
C MET A 1 -6.22 -64.26 -23.26
N SER A 2 -7.32 -64.08 -23.97
CA SER A 2 -7.43 -63.34 -25.26
C SER A 2 -7.45 -61.81 -24.99
N ALA A 3 -6.71 -60.96 -25.72
CA ALA A 3 -7.08 -60.30 -26.99
C ALA A 3 -8.39 -59.44 -26.90
N THR A 4 -8.54 -58.20 -27.40
CA THR A 4 -7.70 -57.31 -28.25
C THR A 4 -8.24 -55.86 -28.28
N LYS A 5 -7.34 -54.87 -28.42
CA LYS A 5 -7.33 -53.72 -29.37
C LYS A 5 -8.63 -52.91 -29.74
N ASN A 6 -8.52 -51.58 -29.55
CA ASN A 6 -9.34 -50.42 -30.02
C ASN A 6 -9.50 -50.26 -31.57
N PRO A 7 -10.33 -49.33 -32.13
CA PRO A 7 -11.48 -48.53 -31.62
C PRO A 7 -12.75 -48.54 -32.57
N PRO A 8 -13.41 -47.44 -33.08
CA PRO A 8 -14.88 -47.31 -32.98
C PRO A 8 -15.68 -47.14 -34.30
N GLY A 9 -17.03 -47.24 -34.24
CA GLY A 9 -17.89 -46.68 -35.31
C GLY A 9 -19.38 -47.10 -35.35
N GLY A 10 -20.27 -46.10 -35.42
CA GLY A 10 -21.33 -46.04 -36.45
C GLY A 10 -22.77 -46.55 -36.18
N ALA A 11 -23.74 -45.61 -36.27
CA ALA A 11 -25.11 -45.73 -36.82
C ALA A 11 -26.17 -46.64 -36.10
N SER A 12 -27.25 -46.09 -35.52
CA SER A 12 -28.59 -45.77 -36.13
C SER A 12 -29.63 -46.88 -35.93
N ALA A 13 -30.96 -46.71 -35.85
CA ALA A 13 -31.91 -45.57 -35.81
C ALA A 13 -33.15 -46.01 -34.96
N ALA A 14 -34.28 -45.33 -34.79
CA ALA A 14 -34.84 -44.02 -35.24
C ALA A 14 -35.52 -43.36 -33.99
N GLY A 15 -36.55 -42.51 -33.97
CA GLY A 15 -37.47 -41.81 -34.91
C GLY A 15 -38.65 -41.29 -34.04
N ALA A 16 -39.21 -40.08 -34.16
CA ALA A 16 -39.61 -39.31 -35.33
C ALA A 16 -39.78 -37.80 -35.01
N ASP A 17 -39.77 -36.95 -36.05
CA ASP A 17 -40.67 -35.82 -36.40
C ASP A 17 -41.29 -34.93 -35.30
N ASP A 18 -41.45 -33.60 -35.46
CA ASP A 18 -41.28 -32.71 -36.63
C ASP A 18 -41.06 -31.25 -36.14
N GLU A 19 -40.53 -30.37 -37.00
CA GLU A 19 -40.61 -28.88 -37.01
C GLU A 19 -39.42 -28.26 -37.78
N GLU A 20 -39.40 -28.45 -39.10
CA GLU A 20 -38.50 -27.77 -40.04
C GLU A 20 -38.89 -26.29 -40.28
N ASP A 21 -38.81 -25.42 -39.27
CA ASP A 21 -39.21 -24.00 -39.37
C ASP A 21 -38.20 -23.02 -38.72
N ASP A 22 -37.01 -22.86 -39.31
CA ASP A 22 -36.41 -21.51 -39.52
C ASP A 22 -35.25 -21.47 -40.55
N TYR A 23 -35.41 -22.11 -41.72
CA TYR A 23 -34.39 -22.04 -42.79
C TYR A 23 -34.52 -20.82 -43.72
N MET A 24 -35.53 -19.94 -43.53
CA MET A 24 -35.74 -18.77 -44.39
C MET A 24 -36.24 -17.47 -43.72
N THR A 25 -36.26 -17.32 -42.39
CA THR A 25 -36.60 -16.01 -41.77
C THR A 25 -35.43 -15.02 -41.78
N MET A 26 -34.94 -14.69 -42.98
CA MET A 26 -34.18 -13.46 -43.24
C MET A 26 -35.14 -12.27 -43.30
N THR A 27 -35.82 -11.96 -42.20
CA THR A 27 -36.63 -10.74 -42.08
C THR A 27 -35.71 -9.55 -41.85
N PHE A 28 -35.55 -8.71 -42.87
CA PHE A 28 -35.01 -7.36 -42.72
C PHE A 28 -36.05 -6.46 -42.03
N GLY A 29 -36.29 -6.72 -40.74
CA GLY A 29 -37.06 -5.85 -39.85
C GLY A 29 -36.19 -4.70 -39.35
N ASP A 30 -36.52 -3.47 -39.74
CA ASP A 30 -35.92 -2.25 -39.21
C ASP A 30 -36.51 -1.91 -37.83
N ASP A 31 -36.33 -2.83 -36.88
CA ASP A 31 -36.87 -2.73 -35.52
C ASP A 31 -35.75 -2.27 -34.56
N GLY A 32 -35.81 -1.01 -34.17
CA GLY A 32 -34.81 -0.28 -33.38
C GLY A 32 -34.63 -0.73 -31.91
N GLY A 33 -34.41 -2.03 -31.67
CA GLY A 33 -34.32 -2.66 -30.35
C GLY A 33 -32.88 -2.94 -29.87
N SER A 34 -32.03 -1.90 -29.76
CA SER A 34 -30.73 -1.88 -29.06
C SER A 34 -29.85 -3.17 -29.08
N ALA A 35 -29.79 -3.89 -30.20
CA ALA A 35 -28.82 -4.98 -30.36
C ALA A 35 -27.41 -4.38 -30.24
N LYS A 36 -26.64 -4.81 -29.21
CA LYS A 36 -25.27 -4.34 -29.03
C LYS A 36 -24.48 -4.66 -30.28
N LYS A 37 -24.09 -3.61 -31.02
CA LYS A 37 -23.27 -3.73 -32.25
C LYS A 37 -22.12 -4.71 -31.97
N PRO A 38 -21.82 -5.65 -32.89
CA PRO A 38 -20.79 -6.66 -32.65
C PRO A 38 -19.48 -5.96 -32.30
N GLU A 39 -19.06 -6.10 -31.04
CA GLU A 39 -17.90 -5.39 -30.52
C GLU A 39 -16.66 -5.74 -31.31
N THR A 40 -15.85 -4.73 -31.63
CA THR A 40 -14.56 -4.99 -32.28
C THR A 40 -13.67 -5.82 -31.34
N SER A 41 -12.77 -6.63 -31.90
CA SER A 41 -11.85 -7.45 -31.11
C SER A 41 -11.03 -6.64 -30.09
N LEU A 42 -10.73 -5.37 -30.41
CA LEU A 42 -10.09 -4.41 -29.52
C LEU A 42 -11.00 -3.99 -28.36
N GLN A 43 -12.29 -3.71 -28.60
CA GLN A 43 -13.25 -3.39 -27.54
C GLN A 43 -13.49 -4.58 -26.60
N ARG A 44 -13.64 -5.80 -27.15
CA ARG A 44 -13.75 -7.02 -26.36
C ARG A 44 -12.53 -7.20 -25.46
N ARG A 45 -11.31 -7.11 -26.02
CA ARG A 45 -10.05 -7.23 -25.27
C ARG A 45 -9.89 -6.14 -24.19
N GLN A 46 -10.37 -4.92 -24.44
CA GLN A 46 -10.39 -3.85 -23.43
C GLN A 46 -11.38 -4.13 -22.30
N ARG A 47 -12.57 -4.66 -22.59
CA ARG A 47 -13.53 -5.09 -21.56
C ARG A 47 -12.96 -6.24 -20.72
N GLU A 48 -12.43 -7.27 -21.36
CA GLU A 48 -11.80 -8.41 -20.68
C GLU A 48 -10.62 -7.98 -19.80
N ARG A 49 -9.79 -7.03 -20.26
CA ARG A 49 -8.72 -6.43 -19.44
C ARG A 49 -9.27 -5.67 -18.24
N ARG A 50 -10.33 -4.86 -18.41
CA ARG A 50 -10.95 -4.09 -17.33
C ARG A 50 -11.67 -4.98 -16.31
N GLU A 51 -12.32 -6.04 -16.77
CA GLU A 51 -12.90 -7.08 -15.90
C GLU A 51 -11.81 -7.88 -15.17
N ALA A 52 -10.70 -8.21 -15.84
CA ALA A 52 -9.56 -8.86 -15.21
C ALA A 52 -8.95 -7.97 -14.13
N GLU A 53 -8.73 -6.67 -14.40
CA GLU A 53 -8.22 -5.70 -13.44
C GLU A 53 -9.15 -5.51 -12.23
N ALA A 54 -10.46 -5.46 -12.46
CA ALA A 54 -11.47 -5.39 -11.39
C ALA A 54 -11.56 -6.69 -10.56
N ARG A 55 -11.23 -7.85 -11.14
CA ARG A 55 -11.18 -9.15 -10.43
C ARG A 55 -9.82 -9.41 -9.76
N SER A 56 -8.73 -8.87 -10.31
CA SER A 56 -7.36 -9.06 -9.81
C SER A 56 -6.98 -8.08 -8.71
N ARG A 57 -7.70 -6.96 -8.57
CA ARG A 57 -7.53 -6.04 -7.45
C ARG A 57 -8.14 -6.67 -6.18
N PRO A 58 -7.34 -7.08 -5.18
CA PRO A 58 -7.89 -7.51 -3.90
C PRO A 58 -8.60 -6.31 -3.26
N LYS A 59 -9.81 -6.55 -2.76
CA LYS A 59 -10.56 -5.52 -2.03
C LYS A 59 -9.80 -5.12 -0.77
N SER A 60 -9.77 -3.84 -0.46
CA SER A 60 -9.14 -3.36 0.77
C SER A 60 -9.92 -3.84 2.00
N LYS A 61 -9.27 -3.87 3.17
CA LYS A 61 -9.93 -4.27 4.44
C LYS A 61 -11.16 -3.40 4.75
N ALA A 62 -11.13 -2.12 4.37
CA ALA A 62 -12.25 -1.19 4.50
C ALA A 62 -13.39 -1.51 3.52
N GLU A 63 -13.07 -1.80 2.25
CA GLU A 63 -14.07 -2.22 1.24
C GLU A 63 -14.77 -3.53 1.64
N LEU A 64 -14.03 -4.52 2.17
CA LEU A 64 -14.61 -5.77 2.65
C LEU A 64 -15.54 -5.56 3.86
N ALA A 65 -15.18 -4.68 4.79
CA ALA A 65 -16.04 -4.33 5.92
C ALA A 65 -17.32 -3.61 5.46
N ALA A 66 -17.21 -2.68 4.51
CA ALA A 66 -18.35 -1.98 3.92
C ALA A 66 -19.29 -2.93 3.15
N ASP A 67 -18.74 -3.85 2.35
CA ASP A 67 -19.51 -4.90 1.68
C ASP A 67 -20.24 -5.81 2.69
N GLU A 68 -19.58 -6.17 3.80
CA GLU A 68 -20.18 -7.01 4.83
C GLU A 68 -21.30 -6.27 5.59
N ALA A 69 -21.11 -4.98 5.91
CA ALA A 69 -22.13 -4.12 6.49
C ALA A 69 -23.35 -3.98 5.55
N ALA A 70 -23.14 -3.66 4.26
CA ALA A 70 -24.22 -3.59 3.27
C ALA A 70 -24.95 -4.94 3.10
N ARG A 71 -24.24 -6.07 3.22
CA ARG A 71 -24.86 -7.41 3.25
C ARG A 71 -25.67 -7.65 4.53
N ARG A 72 -25.22 -7.19 5.70
CA ARG A 72 -25.99 -7.23 6.95
C ARG A 72 -27.26 -6.38 6.83
N GLU A 73 -27.15 -5.13 6.37
CA GLU A 73 -28.28 -4.22 6.20
C GLU A 73 -29.30 -4.72 5.18
N SER A 74 -28.86 -5.23 4.03
CA SER A 74 -29.76 -5.83 3.04
C SER A 74 -30.41 -7.12 3.54
N ALA A 75 -29.75 -7.89 4.41
CA ALA A 75 -30.35 -9.06 5.05
C ALA A 75 -31.36 -8.69 6.15
N LEU A 76 -31.07 -7.66 6.96
CA LEU A 76 -31.96 -7.15 8.01
C LEU A 76 -33.20 -6.43 7.45
N SER A 77 -33.06 -5.71 6.33
CA SER A 77 -34.18 -5.06 5.65
C SER A 77 -35.02 -6.01 4.79
N ARG A 78 -34.48 -7.18 4.41
CA ARG A 78 -35.22 -8.18 3.64
C ARG A 78 -36.13 -9.02 4.54
N SER A 79 -37.41 -8.64 4.57
CA SER A 79 -38.49 -9.44 5.16
C SER A 79 -38.43 -10.91 4.70
N LEU A 80 -38.34 -11.83 5.67
CA LEU A 80 -38.41 -13.27 5.42
C LEU A 80 -39.83 -13.73 5.06
N LEU A 81 -40.85 -12.90 5.28
CA LEU A 81 -42.26 -13.21 5.01
C LEU A 81 -42.69 -12.87 3.58
N SER A 82 -42.04 -11.91 2.92
CA SER A 82 -42.35 -11.50 1.52
C SER A 82 -41.50 -12.22 0.47
N ALA A 83 -40.46 -12.96 0.87
CA ALA A 83 -39.60 -13.67 -0.05
C ALA A 83 -40.32 -14.88 -0.71
N PRO A 84 -40.02 -15.25 -1.97
CA PRO A 84 -40.61 -16.44 -2.62
C PRO A 84 -40.18 -17.78 -1.99
N GLN A 85 -39.23 -17.76 -1.04
CA GLN A 85 -38.87 -18.90 -0.19
C GLN A 85 -39.81 -19.05 1.04
N ALA A 86 -40.57 -18.00 1.41
CA ALA A 86 -41.43 -17.99 2.60
C ALA A 86 -42.52 -19.07 2.55
N THR A 87 -43.12 -19.28 1.37
CA THR A 87 -44.14 -20.32 1.10
C THR A 87 -43.60 -21.74 1.25
N LYS A 88 -42.28 -21.93 1.17
CA LYS A 88 -41.59 -23.21 1.41
C LYS A 88 -41.15 -23.38 2.87
N SER A 89 -41.25 -22.33 3.70
CA SER A 89 -40.82 -22.39 5.08
C SER A 89 -41.84 -23.16 5.95
N LYS A 90 -41.38 -24.23 6.59
CA LYS A 90 -42.20 -25.04 7.50
C LYS A 90 -42.75 -24.20 8.68
N GLY A 91 -42.02 -23.18 9.10
CA GLY A 91 -42.43 -22.23 10.14
C GLY A 91 -43.68 -21.43 9.75
N LEU A 92 -43.71 -20.81 8.58
CA LEU A 92 -44.90 -20.08 8.09
C LEU A 92 -46.11 -21.03 7.98
N ALA A 93 -45.90 -22.24 7.46
CA ALA A 93 -46.96 -23.25 7.35
C ALA A 93 -47.53 -23.71 8.71
N MET A 94 -46.70 -23.77 9.76
CA MET A 94 -47.16 -24.04 11.13
C MET A 94 -47.88 -22.83 11.74
N MET A 95 -47.36 -21.61 11.57
CA MET A 95 -47.99 -20.39 12.08
C MET A 95 -49.36 -20.13 11.43
N ALA A 96 -49.48 -20.32 10.11
CA ALA A 96 -50.74 -20.19 9.39
C ALA A 96 -51.79 -21.21 9.90
N ARG A 97 -51.36 -22.43 10.23
CA ARG A 97 -52.22 -23.45 10.87
C ARG A 97 -52.63 -23.10 12.31
N MET A 98 -51.90 -22.21 12.98
CA MET A 98 -52.25 -21.63 14.28
C MET A 98 -53.02 -20.31 14.16
N GLY A 99 -53.44 -19.90 12.96
CA GLY A 99 -54.26 -18.70 12.72
C GLY A 99 -53.49 -17.41 12.44
N PHE A 100 -52.17 -17.46 12.24
CA PHE A 100 -51.38 -16.27 11.86
C PHE A 100 -51.61 -15.90 10.39
N ALA A 101 -52.07 -14.67 10.15
CA ALA A 101 -52.13 -14.06 8.82
C ALA A 101 -50.88 -13.19 8.56
N PRO A 102 -50.26 -13.21 7.37
CA PRO A 102 -49.16 -12.31 7.03
C PRO A 102 -49.58 -10.84 7.21
N GLY A 103 -48.89 -10.11 8.08
CA GLY A 103 -49.22 -8.72 8.44
C GLY A 103 -50.11 -8.55 9.68
N SER A 104 -50.63 -9.63 10.28
CA SER A 104 -51.25 -9.58 11.60
C SER A 104 -50.19 -9.62 12.70
N ALA A 105 -50.39 -8.88 13.79
CA ALA A 105 -49.57 -9.01 14.99
C ALA A 105 -50.06 -10.20 15.84
N LEU A 106 -49.13 -10.91 16.48
CA LEU A 106 -49.43 -12.05 17.35
C LEU A 106 -49.92 -11.57 18.72
N GLY A 107 -51.08 -12.05 19.16
CA GLY A 107 -51.63 -11.76 20.49
C GLY A 107 -53.16 -11.77 20.55
N ALA A 108 -53.70 -11.30 21.67
CA ALA A 108 -55.15 -11.10 21.81
C ALA A 108 -55.62 -9.91 20.93
N PRO A 109 -56.82 -9.99 20.32
CA PRO A 109 -57.35 -8.90 19.53
C PRO A 109 -57.56 -7.64 20.39
N GLY A 110 -56.97 -6.53 19.98
CA GLY A 110 -57.04 -5.24 20.69
C GLY A 110 -55.79 -4.83 21.48
N ASN A 111 -54.73 -5.64 21.51
CA ASN A 111 -53.47 -5.20 22.11
C ASN A 111 -52.71 -4.21 21.19
N ALA A 112 -52.65 -2.94 21.58
CA ALA A 112 -51.96 -1.89 20.84
C ALA A 112 -50.42 -2.04 20.84
N ASP A 113 -49.84 -2.77 21.79
CA ASP A 113 -48.40 -3.00 21.90
C ASP A 113 -47.90 -4.18 21.03
N ALA A 114 -48.80 -4.88 20.35
CA ALA A 114 -48.47 -6.04 19.52
C ALA A 114 -47.77 -5.59 18.22
N ARG A 115 -46.45 -5.79 18.15
CA ARG A 115 -45.62 -5.38 17.00
C ARG A 115 -45.70 -6.40 15.85
N ALA A 116 -45.97 -5.92 14.64
CA ALA A 116 -45.92 -6.71 13.42
C ALA A 116 -44.48 -6.87 12.85
N GLU A 117 -43.57 -5.96 13.21
CA GLU A 117 -42.16 -6.01 12.80
C GLU A 117 -41.23 -6.48 13.93
N PRO A 118 -40.19 -7.28 13.64
CA PRO A 118 -39.14 -7.62 14.61
C PRO A 118 -38.41 -6.39 15.16
N LEU A 119 -37.91 -6.49 16.40
CA LEU A 119 -37.10 -5.44 17.01
C LEU A 119 -35.79 -5.25 16.24
N ARG A 120 -35.50 -4.00 15.85
CA ARG A 120 -34.21 -3.63 15.28
C ARG A 120 -33.15 -3.61 16.39
N LEU A 121 -32.16 -4.48 16.28
CA LEU A 121 -31.02 -4.54 17.19
C LEU A 121 -29.97 -3.52 16.75
N ALA A 122 -29.74 -2.47 17.55
CA ALA A 122 -28.60 -1.59 17.40
C ALA A 122 -27.37 -2.28 18.03
N VAL A 123 -26.60 -3.01 17.22
CA VAL A 123 -25.32 -3.58 17.66
C VAL A 123 -24.33 -2.43 17.81
N LYS A 124 -23.84 -2.22 19.03
CA LYS A 124 -22.80 -1.23 19.29
C LYS A 124 -21.42 -1.87 19.04
N GLU A 125 -20.72 -1.37 18.02
CA GLU A 125 -19.40 -1.89 17.65
C GLU A 125 -18.27 -1.25 18.49
N ASP A 126 -18.54 -0.13 19.16
CA ASP A 126 -17.59 0.58 20.02
C ASP A 126 -17.51 0.05 21.45
N ARG A 127 -16.28 0.01 21.98
CA ARG A 127 -16.01 -0.22 23.41
C ARG A 127 -16.32 0.98 24.31
N GLY A 128 -16.93 2.04 23.77
CA GLY A 128 -17.30 3.24 24.53
C GLY A 128 -18.49 3.00 25.46
N GLY A 129 -18.56 3.75 26.57
CA GLY A 129 -19.71 3.70 27.48
C GLY A 129 -21.05 4.00 26.79
N VAL A 130 -22.14 3.37 27.25
CA VAL A 130 -23.50 3.66 26.75
C VAL A 130 -23.82 5.14 27.04
N GLY A 131 -24.23 5.89 26.00
CA GLY A 131 -24.45 7.34 26.08
C GLY A 131 -23.24 8.23 25.69
N ALA A 132 -22.00 7.69 25.67
CA ALA A 132 -20.81 8.50 25.39
C ALA A 132 -20.78 9.13 23.98
N GLU A 133 -21.35 8.45 22.99
CA GLU A 133 -21.49 9.00 21.63
C GLU A 133 -22.50 10.14 21.56
N GLU A 134 -23.60 10.06 22.31
CA GLU A 134 -24.63 11.10 22.31
C GLU A 134 -24.16 12.35 23.04
N GLU A 135 -23.42 12.19 24.15
CA GLU A 135 -22.75 13.30 24.82
C GLU A 135 -21.67 13.94 23.93
N ARG A 136 -20.84 13.13 23.23
CA ARG A 136 -19.87 13.63 22.24
C ARG A 136 -20.54 14.33 21.06
N ARG A 137 -21.66 13.80 20.55
CA ARG A 137 -22.44 14.41 19.46
C ARG A 137 -23.09 15.72 19.88
N ARG A 138 -23.50 15.83 21.15
CA ARG A 138 -24.00 17.08 21.74
C ARG A 138 -22.88 18.11 21.88
N LYS A 139 -21.75 17.74 22.51
CA LYS A 139 -20.57 18.59 22.65
C LYS A 139 -20.03 19.05 21.30
N PHE A 140 -19.88 18.18 20.32
CA PHE A 140 -19.42 18.56 18.98
C PHE A 140 -20.35 19.57 18.26
N ARG A 141 -21.66 19.51 18.51
CA ARG A 141 -22.62 20.50 18.00
C ARG A 141 -22.52 21.85 18.74
N GLU A 142 -22.19 21.82 20.02
CA GLU A 142 -22.11 22.98 20.92
C GLU A 142 -20.75 23.70 20.83
N GLU A 143 -19.64 22.95 20.73
CA GLU A 143 -18.25 23.45 20.70
C GLU A 143 -17.86 24.06 19.34
N VAL A 144 -18.35 23.51 18.23
CA VAL A 144 -18.04 24.04 16.89
C VAL A 144 -19.09 25.07 16.45
N GLY A 145 -20.32 24.98 16.97
CA GLY A 145 -21.44 25.81 16.54
C GLY A 145 -21.90 25.51 15.11
N GLU A 146 -23.19 25.68 14.85
CA GLU A 146 -23.73 25.46 13.50
C GLU A 146 -23.15 26.46 12.48
N GLU A 147 -22.78 27.67 12.93
CA GLU A 147 -22.16 28.71 12.10
C GLU A 147 -20.72 28.39 11.66
N ALA A 148 -19.84 27.90 12.55
CA ALA A 148 -18.47 27.57 12.13
C ALA A 148 -18.41 26.22 11.39
N LEU A 149 -19.36 25.30 11.64
CA LEU A 149 -19.57 24.13 10.78
C LEU A 149 -20.01 24.57 9.37
N GLU A 150 -20.98 25.47 9.23
CA GLU A 150 -21.37 26.03 7.95
C GLU A 150 -20.23 26.79 7.27
N GLU A 151 -19.45 27.60 8.00
CA GLU A 151 -18.33 28.34 7.42
C GLU A 151 -17.21 27.38 6.97
N ALA A 152 -16.87 26.38 7.78
CA ALA A 152 -15.92 25.34 7.41
C ALA A 152 -16.42 24.50 6.22
N GLU A 153 -17.72 24.21 6.15
CA GLU A 153 -18.32 23.49 5.01
C GLU A 153 -18.36 24.36 3.75
N ARG A 154 -18.64 25.67 3.86
CA ARG A 154 -18.59 26.63 2.76
C ARG A 154 -17.14 26.83 2.27
N ARG A 155 -16.15 26.91 3.16
CA ARG A 155 -14.72 26.93 2.83
C ARG A 155 -14.31 25.63 2.12
N LYS A 156 -14.69 24.46 2.66
CA LYS A 156 -14.47 23.14 2.03
C LYS A 156 -15.18 23.00 0.68
N LYS A 157 -16.38 23.57 0.51
CA LYS A 157 -17.12 23.58 -0.75
C LYS A 157 -16.45 24.49 -1.78
N LYS A 158 -15.96 25.68 -1.40
CA LYS A 158 -15.18 26.56 -2.28
C LYS A 158 -13.88 25.89 -2.73
N MET A 159 -13.07 25.39 -1.79
CA MET A 159 -11.86 24.63 -2.09
C MET A 159 -12.18 23.44 -3.02
N ARG A 160 -13.25 22.68 -2.75
CA ARG A 160 -13.71 21.57 -3.62
C ARG A 160 -14.22 22.01 -5.00
N ILE A 161 -14.62 23.26 -5.18
CA ILE A 161 -15.09 23.80 -6.47
C ILE A 161 -13.90 24.37 -7.26
N GLU A 162 -12.90 24.91 -6.58
CA GLU A 162 -11.60 25.30 -7.15
C GLU A 162 -10.81 24.03 -7.57
N ASP A 163 -10.73 23.01 -6.70
CA ASP A 163 -10.22 21.64 -6.98
C ASP A 163 -10.86 20.92 -8.19
N LEU A 164 -11.98 21.43 -8.70
CA LEU A 164 -12.71 20.84 -9.83
C LEU A 164 -12.32 21.42 -11.20
N ASP A 165 -11.43 22.42 -11.29
CA ASP A 165 -10.87 22.83 -12.58
C ASP A 165 -9.88 21.74 -13.10
N PRO A 166 -10.13 21.12 -14.28
CA PRO A 166 -9.20 20.18 -14.88
C PRO A 166 -7.81 20.77 -15.20
N ALA A 167 -7.65 22.09 -15.26
CA ALA A 167 -6.36 22.75 -15.38
C ALA A 167 -5.57 22.73 -14.06
N GLU A 168 -6.14 23.21 -12.96
CA GLU A 168 -5.48 23.22 -11.64
C GLU A 168 -5.11 21.80 -11.16
N PHE A 169 -5.95 20.80 -11.47
CA PHE A 169 -5.60 19.40 -11.20
C PHE A 169 -4.33 18.95 -11.94
N ARG A 170 -4.15 19.34 -13.21
CA ARG A 170 -2.95 19.01 -14.01
C ARG A 170 -1.73 19.72 -13.45
N ASP A 171 -1.85 20.99 -13.12
CA ASP A 171 -0.75 21.80 -12.59
C ASP A 171 -0.30 21.29 -11.21
N ARG A 172 -1.25 20.86 -10.36
CA ARG A 172 -0.93 20.18 -9.09
C ARG A 172 -0.18 18.87 -9.31
N VAL A 173 -0.66 18.01 -10.23
CA VAL A 173 0.01 16.73 -10.53
C VAL A 173 1.38 16.93 -11.19
N ALA A 174 1.55 17.98 -11.99
CA ALA A 174 2.86 18.38 -12.52
C ALA A 174 3.81 18.78 -11.38
N ARG A 175 3.41 19.75 -10.54
CA ARG A 175 4.20 20.18 -9.37
C ARG A 175 4.55 19.04 -8.42
N GLU A 176 3.62 18.14 -8.12
CA GLU A 176 3.87 16.95 -7.29
C GLU A 176 4.89 16.00 -7.95
N ARG A 177 4.76 15.76 -9.25
CA ARG A 177 5.68 14.91 -10.02
C ARG A 177 7.08 15.52 -10.10
N ASP A 178 7.18 16.83 -10.23
CA ASP A 178 8.43 17.58 -10.33
C ASP A 178 9.12 17.67 -8.97
N ALA A 179 8.38 17.96 -7.89
CA ALA A 179 8.89 17.88 -6.52
C ALA A 179 9.43 16.46 -6.21
N ALA A 180 8.64 15.42 -6.49
CA ALA A 180 9.10 14.04 -6.30
C ALA A 180 10.28 13.66 -7.22
N ARG A 181 10.47 14.32 -8.37
CA ARG A 181 11.64 14.16 -9.25
C ARG A 181 12.88 14.78 -8.62
N LYS A 182 12.75 16.00 -8.09
CA LYS A 182 13.79 16.72 -7.36
C LYS A 182 14.21 15.97 -6.10
N GLU A 183 13.28 15.45 -5.30
CA GLU A 183 13.57 14.58 -4.15
C GLU A 183 14.36 13.32 -4.54
N ARG A 184 14.02 12.66 -5.67
CA ARG A 184 14.80 11.52 -6.19
C ARG A 184 16.20 11.93 -6.62
N GLN A 185 16.39 13.12 -7.18
CA GLN A 185 17.70 13.68 -7.52
C GLN A 185 18.52 14.00 -6.26
N VAL A 186 17.92 14.64 -5.24
CA VAL A 186 18.54 14.89 -3.93
C VAL A 186 19.04 13.59 -3.31
N HIS A 187 18.19 12.58 -3.18
CA HIS A 187 18.58 11.28 -2.60
C HIS A 187 19.62 10.53 -3.46
N ALA A 188 19.65 10.75 -4.78
CA ALA A 188 20.73 10.24 -5.62
C ALA A 188 22.06 10.99 -5.37
N ALA A 189 22.03 12.33 -5.32
CA ALA A 189 23.19 13.17 -5.03
C ALA A 189 23.77 12.88 -3.63
N GLN A 190 22.92 12.70 -2.61
CA GLN A 190 23.33 12.28 -1.26
C GLN A 190 24.11 10.96 -1.27
N LYS A 191 23.67 9.96 -2.06
CA LYS A 191 24.39 8.68 -2.18
C LYS A 191 25.72 8.79 -2.89
N VAL A 192 25.83 9.66 -3.89
CA VAL A 192 27.13 9.91 -4.54
C VAL A 192 28.04 10.68 -3.59
N ALA A 193 27.55 11.70 -2.89
CA ALA A 193 28.33 12.44 -1.89
C ALA A 193 28.82 11.55 -0.73
N GLU A 194 27.95 10.70 -0.18
CA GLU A 194 28.30 9.67 0.80
C GLU A 194 29.39 8.73 0.25
N GLY A 195 29.20 8.18 -0.96
CA GLY A 195 30.16 7.27 -1.58
C GLY A 195 31.51 7.90 -1.93
N MET A 196 31.54 9.19 -2.32
CA MET A 196 32.77 9.93 -2.57
C MET A 196 33.49 10.27 -1.26
N ALA A 197 32.74 10.62 -0.20
CA ALA A 197 33.29 10.80 1.14
C ALA A 197 33.89 9.49 1.69
N GLU A 198 33.19 8.35 1.58
CA GLU A 198 33.72 7.02 1.94
C GLU A 198 35.05 6.71 1.21
N GLN A 199 35.15 7.02 -0.09
CA GLN A 199 36.37 6.80 -0.89
C GLN A 199 37.53 7.70 -0.45
N LYS A 200 37.28 8.99 -0.21
CA LYS A 200 38.27 9.95 0.28
C LYS A 200 38.78 9.58 1.67
N GLU A 201 37.88 9.19 2.59
CA GLU A 201 38.25 8.70 3.92
C GLU A 201 39.02 7.37 3.88
N ARG A 202 38.75 6.52 2.88
CA ARG A 202 39.49 5.27 2.65
C ARG A 202 40.89 5.51 2.05
N GLY A 203 41.19 6.73 1.61
CA GLY A 203 42.49 7.12 1.08
C GLY A 203 42.76 6.59 -0.33
N GLU A 204 41.72 6.38 -1.15
CA GLU A 204 41.83 5.86 -2.52
C GLU A 204 41.94 6.94 -3.61
N ASP A 205 42.53 8.10 -3.27
CA ASP A 205 42.90 9.11 -4.26
C ASP A 205 44.27 8.77 -4.89
N GLY A 206 44.23 8.19 -6.08
CA GLY A 206 45.35 8.24 -7.03
C GLY A 206 46.25 7.02 -7.16
N ARG A 207 45.75 5.91 -7.73
CA ARG A 207 46.46 5.24 -8.83
C ARG A 207 45.55 4.41 -9.72
N GLU A 208 45.32 4.91 -10.92
CA GLU A 208 44.92 4.09 -12.06
C GLU A 208 45.92 2.94 -12.22
N THR A 209 45.48 1.72 -11.95
CA THR A 209 46.19 0.52 -12.35
C THR A 209 45.22 -0.28 -13.18
N GLU A 210 45.52 -0.38 -14.47
CA GLU A 210 44.82 -1.24 -15.42
C GLU A 210 44.67 -2.63 -14.79
N ARG A 211 43.44 -2.99 -14.44
CA ARG A 211 43.18 -4.29 -13.84
C ARG A 211 43.12 -5.30 -14.97
N SER A 212 44.28 -5.88 -15.27
CA SER A 212 44.40 -7.06 -16.12
C SER A 212 43.35 -8.10 -15.74
N ASP A 213 42.65 -8.61 -16.75
CA ASP A 213 41.71 -9.72 -16.61
C ASP A 213 42.45 -10.97 -16.14
N ASP A 214 42.36 -11.25 -14.85
CA ASP A 214 42.83 -12.49 -14.23
C ASP A 214 41.61 -13.29 -13.74
N GLU A 215 41.44 -14.50 -14.29
CA GLU A 215 40.23 -15.31 -14.18
C GLU A 215 40.04 -15.91 -12.78
N VAL A 216 39.45 -15.14 -11.86
CA VAL A 216 39.03 -15.66 -10.55
C VAL A 216 37.68 -16.38 -10.66
N SER A 217 37.70 -17.68 -10.33
CA SER A 217 36.55 -18.58 -10.29
C SER A 217 35.32 -17.96 -9.59
N GLY A 218 34.15 -18.17 -10.18
CA GLY A 218 32.91 -17.45 -9.85
C GLY A 218 32.32 -17.68 -8.44
N ASP A 219 32.91 -18.56 -7.63
CA ASP A 219 32.49 -18.84 -6.25
C ASP A 219 33.10 -17.84 -5.25
N GLU A 220 34.42 -17.61 -5.30
CA GLU A 220 35.10 -16.65 -4.43
C GLU A 220 34.65 -15.20 -4.69
N ALA A 221 34.30 -14.88 -5.94
CA ALA A 221 33.72 -13.59 -6.30
C ALA A 221 32.36 -13.35 -5.62
N GLN A 222 31.57 -14.41 -5.40
CA GLN A 222 30.29 -14.33 -4.70
C GLN A 222 30.47 -14.22 -3.18
N ASP A 223 31.43 -14.94 -2.59
CA ASP A 223 31.69 -14.82 -1.15
C ASP A 223 32.27 -13.44 -0.79
N ARG A 224 33.22 -12.93 -1.58
CA ARG A 224 33.73 -11.54 -1.44
C ARG A 224 32.59 -10.51 -1.53
N ARG A 225 31.66 -10.65 -2.49
CA ARG A 225 30.47 -9.79 -2.60
C ARG A 225 29.51 -9.95 -1.41
N LYS A 226 29.31 -11.16 -0.88
CA LYS A 226 28.51 -11.40 0.34
C LYS A 226 29.16 -10.79 1.58
N ARG A 227 30.48 -10.92 1.75
CA ARG A 227 31.24 -10.29 2.83
C ARG A 227 31.17 -8.76 2.77
N GLN A 228 31.42 -8.16 1.60
CA GLN A 228 31.25 -6.71 1.40
C GLN A 228 29.81 -6.24 1.63
N LYS A 229 28.80 -7.06 1.27
CA LYS A 229 27.39 -6.76 1.55
C LYS A 229 27.03 -6.89 3.03
N LYS A 230 27.68 -7.80 3.78
CA LYS A 230 27.55 -7.88 5.25
C LYS A 230 28.21 -6.69 5.96
N THR A 231 29.39 -6.24 5.52
CA THR A 231 30.07 -5.09 6.14
C THR A 231 29.36 -3.76 5.90
N LYS A 232 28.58 -3.62 4.81
CA LYS A 232 27.74 -2.44 4.53
C LYS A 232 26.34 -2.49 5.17
N GLY A 233 26.04 -3.50 5.99
CA GLY A 233 24.70 -3.75 6.52
C GLY A 233 24.65 -3.97 8.03
N GLY A 234 25.64 -3.46 8.75
CA GLY A 234 25.56 -3.27 10.20
C GLY A 234 25.72 -1.78 10.51
N MET A 235 25.00 -1.32 11.55
CA MET A 235 25.07 0.05 12.10
C MET A 235 26.49 0.59 12.12
N SER A 236 26.68 1.84 11.68
CA SER A 236 27.97 2.51 11.75
C SER A 236 28.36 2.69 13.23
N SER A 237 29.63 2.45 13.56
CA SER A 237 30.15 2.76 14.89
C SER A 237 30.63 4.22 15.02
N ARG A 238 30.23 5.09 14.09
CA ARG A 238 30.63 6.51 14.04
C ARG A 238 29.43 7.37 14.44
N PRO A 239 29.58 8.35 15.35
CA PRO A 239 28.47 9.17 15.81
C PRO A 239 27.88 9.98 14.66
N LEU A 240 26.56 10.07 14.58
CA LEU A 240 25.86 10.73 13.45
C LEU A 240 26.32 12.17 13.21
N LYS A 241 26.63 12.91 14.28
CA LYS A 241 27.16 14.28 14.23
C LYS A 241 28.54 14.42 13.57
N SER A 242 29.30 13.33 13.40
CA SER A 242 30.57 13.35 12.65
C SER A 242 30.38 13.30 11.13
N ILE A 243 29.16 13.06 10.66
CA ILE A 243 28.80 12.96 9.25
C ILE A 243 28.27 14.31 8.77
N ASN A 244 28.63 14.72 7.55
CA ASN A 244 28.18 15.98 6.96
C ASN A 244 26.64 16.04 6.87
N VAL A 245 26.05 17.14 7.35
CA VAL A 245 24.61 17.44 7.38
C VAL A 245 23.90 17.07 6.07
N LEU A 246 24.54 17.34 4.92
CA LEU A 246 23.97 17.13 3.58
C LEU A 246 23.54 15.69 3.30
N TRP A 247 24.20 14.68 3.88
CA TRP A 247 23.83 13.25 3.76
C TRP A 247 23.68 12.51 5.10
N ARG A 248 23.91 13.17 6.24
CA ARG A 248 23.66 12.66 7.61
C ARG A 248 22.26 12.08 7.76
N GLY A 249 21.23 12.75 7.21
CA GLY A 249 19.85 12.26 7.23
C GLY A 249 19.62 10.94 6.49
N LEU A 250 20.41 10.66 5.44
CA LEU A 250 20.35 9.38 4.71
C LEU A 250 20.96 8.24 5.55
N VAL A 251 22.03 8.53 6.29
CA VAL A 251 22.64 7.57 7.22
C VAL A 251 21.71 7.32 8.42
N ARG A 252 21.19 8.39 9.05
CA ARG A 252 20.19 8.31 10.13
C ARG A 252 19.00 7.45 9.70
N ALA A 253 18.37 7.73 8.55
CA ALA A 253 17.24 6.93 8.06
C ALA A 253 17.58 5.46 7.76
N ARG A 254 18.84 5.16 7.39
CA ARG A 254 19.32 3.78 7.20
C ARG A 254 19.46 3.05 8.54
N GLU A 255 20.01 3.72 9.54
CA GLU A 255 20.23 3.18 10.88
C GLU A 255 18.92 3.06 11.67
N GLU A 256 18.03 4.04 11.57
CA GLU A 256 16.64 3.94 12.03
C GLU A 256 15.96 2.74 11.40
N ALA A 257 15.98 2.58 10.06
CA ALA A 257 15.38 1.43 9.40
C ALA A 257 16.03 0.08 9.77
N GLU A 258 17.30 0.07 10.19
CA GLU A 258 17.96 -1.11 10.73
C GLU A 258 17.53 -1.40 12.17
N ARG A 259 17.46 -0.38 13.05
CA ARG A 259 16.90 -0.46 14.40
C ARG A 259 15.46 -0.94 14.36
N ASP A 260 14.63 -0.37 13.50
CA ASP A 260 13.23 -0.73 13.28
C ASP A 260 13.08 -2.19 12.82
N ARG A 261 14.00 -2.67 11.97
CA ARG A 261 14.05 -4.07 11.55
C ARG A 261 14.48 -4.99 12.70
N ARG A 262 15.48 -4.59 13.49
CA ARG A 262 15.94 -5.33 14.69
C ARG A 262 14.84 -5.40 15.75
N MET A 263 14.12 -4.29 16.02
CA MET A 263 12.99 -4.24 16.94
C MET A 263 11.80 -5.06 16.44
N ARG A 264 11.46 -5.03 15.15
CA ARG A 264 10.43 -5.92 14.58
C ARG A 264 10.82 -7.40 14.70
N TYR A 265 12.09 -7.72 14.41
CA TYR A 265 12.60 -9.08 14.55
C TYR A 265 12.54 -9.56 16.02
N ASP A 266 13.01 -8.76 16.97
CA ASP A 266 12.95 -9.04 18.41
C ASP A 266 11.51 -9.17 18.92
N LEU A 267 10.60 -8.31 18.45
CA LEU A 267 9.17 -8.44 18.71
C LEU A 267 8.58 -9.74 18.12
N GLU A 268 8.92 -10.11 16.89
CA GLU A 268 8.47 -11.36 16.27
C GLU A 268 9.04 -12.59 16.99
N GLN A 269 10.30 -12.55 17.44
CA GLN A 269 10.91 -13.61 18.25
C GLN A 269 10.25 -13.70 19.64
N SER A 270 10.03 -12.57 20.33
CA SER A 270 9.37 -12.57 21.65
C SER A 270 7.91 -13.01 21.56
N LEU A 271 7.18 -12.70 20.50
CA LEU A 271 5.83 -13.21 20.24
C LEU A 271 5.79 -14.72 19.98
N SER A 272 6.89 -15.32 19.51
CA SER A 272 7.02 -16.78 19.36
C SER A 272 7.30 -17.50 20.69
N ARG A 273 7.58 -16.74 21.76
CA ARG A 273 7.92 -17.29 23.09
C ARG A 273 6.79 -17.11 24.08
N LEU A 274 6.44 -18.21 24.75
CA LEU A 274 5.52 -18.16 25.88
C LEU A 274 6.25 -17.51 27.07
N PRO A 275 5.67 -16.52 27.79
CA PRO A 275 6.37 -15.73 28.82
C PRO A 275 6.90 -16.44 30.10
N THR A 276 7.12 -17.76 30.10
CA THR A 276 7.45 -18.53 31.31
C THR A 276 8.33 -19.77 31.04
N TYR A 277 9.63 -19.57 30.82
CA TYR A 277 10.72 -20.41 31.37
C TYR A 277 12.05 -19.70 31.08
N GLU A 278 12.66 -19.07 32.08
CA GLU A 278 14.11 -18.84 32.07
C GLU A 278 14.69 -20.12 32.68
N ASP A 279 15.49 -20.89 31.94
CA ASP A 279 16.11 -22.10 32.48
C ASP A 279 17.39 -21.71 33.22
N ASP A 280 17.47 -22.08 34.50
CA ASP A 280 18.65 -21.86 35.34
C ASP A 280 19.90 -22.58 34.79
N LEU A 281 19.70 -23.55 33.88
CA LEU A 281 20.73 -24.36 33.24
C LEU A 281 21.22 -23.84 31.87
N ASP A 282 20.60 -22.81 31.29
CA ASP A 282 21.07 -22.25 30.00
C ASP A 282 22.48 -21.67 30.15
N ASP A 283 23.47 -22.12 29.36
CA ASP A 283 24.81 -21.52 29.35
C ASP A 283 24.82 -20.17 28.58
N GLU A 284 25.94 -19.43 28.59
CA GLU A 284 26.07 -18.18 27.80
C GLU A 284 25.81 -18.41 26.30
N ASP A 285 26.29 -19.53 25.75
CA ASP A 285 26.06 -19.88 24.34
C ASP A 285 24.58 -20.16 24.06
N ASP A 286 23.86 -20.82 24.97
CA ASP A 286 22.41 -21.04 24.84
C ASP A 286 21.64 -19.72 24.96
N LYS A 287 22.03 -18.84 25.89
CA LYS A 287 21.47 -17.48 26.04
C LYS A 287 21.70 -16.61 24.81
N VAL A 288 22.82 -16.77 24.12
CA VAL A 288 23.12 -16.07 22.85
C VAL A 288 22.38 -16.70 21.67
N ALA A 289 22.33 -18.03 21.57
CA ALA A 289 21.56 -18.74 20.54
C ALA A 289 20.05 -18.45 20.66
N MET A 290 19.57 -18.32 21.90
CA MET A 290 18.21 -17.90 22.22
C MET A 290 18.05 -16.37 22.18
N GLY A 291 19.10 -15.55 22.05
CA GLY A 291 18.98 -14.09 22.06
C GLY A 291 18.39 -13.52 23.37
N THR A 292 18.46 -14.28 24.47
CA THR A 292 18.09 -13.86 25.83
C THR A 292 19.23 -13.03 26.47
N SER A 293 20.40 -12.97 25.84
CA SER A 293 21.55 -12.13 26.22
C SER A 293 21.20 -10.63 26.17
N LYS A 294 20.80 -10.08 27.33
CA LYS A 294 20.18 -8.76 27.56
C LYS A 294 21.08 -7.54 27.28
N THR A 295 22.28 -7.72 26.71
CA THR A 295 23.42 -6.80 26.84
C THR A 295 23.90 -6.14 25.54
N VAL A 296 23.38 -6.49 24.35
CA VAL A 296 24.09 -6.20 23.08
C VAL A 296 23.57 -5.00 22.25
N VAL A 297 22.31 -4.53 22.41
CA VAL A 297 21.67 -3.70 21.35
C VAL A 297 21.25 -2.26 21.76
N TYR A 298 21.18 -1.91 23.04
CA TYR A 298 20.66 -0.59 23.46
C TYR A 298 21.68 0.57 23.45
N ALA A 299 23.00 0.29 23.40
CA ALA A 299 24.02 1.35 23.48
C ALA A 299 24.18 2.20 22.21
N THR A 300 23.71 1.73 21.05
CA THR A 300 23.73 2.49 19.78
C THR A 300 22.39 3.19 19.48
N ALA A 301 21.46 3.21 20.43
CA ALA A 301 20.17 3.89 20.31
C ALA A 301 20.26 5.39 20.64
N GLU A 302 21.15 5.78 21.54
CA GLU A 302 21.20 7.12 22.14
C GLU A 302 21.49 8.21 21.09
N ASP A 303 22.45 7.99 20.19
CA ASP A 303 22.76 8.91 19.07
C ASP A 303 21.60 9.08 18.07
N LEU A 304 20.76 8.04 17.89
CA LEU A 304 19.60 8.08 16.98
C LEU A 304 18.40 8.80 17.60
N ASP A 305 18.30 8.78 18.92
CA ASP A 305 17.21 9.41 19.68
C ASP A 305 17.52 10.88 20.04
N GLU A 306 18.72 11.39 19.70
CA GLU A 306 19.09 12.79 19.89
C GLU A 306 18.46 13.71 18.83
N GLU A 307 18.02 14.90 19.27
CA GLU A 307 17.50 15.96 18.41
C GLU A 307 18.65 16.66 17.69
N ASP A 308 18.53 16.83 16.36
CA ASP A 308 19.59 17.38 15.51
C ASP A 308 19.06 18.60 14.73
N PRO A 309 19.12 19.81 15.33
CA PRO A 309 18.47 20.99 14.78
C PRO A 309 19.06 21.41 13.42
N GLU A 310 20.35 21.18 13.19
CA GLU A 310 20.99 21.43 11.88
C GLU A 310 20.43 20.52 10.78
N LEU A 311 20.13 19.26 11.12
CA LEU A 311 19.53 18.31 10.19
C LEU A 311 18.08 18.66 9.90
N ASP A 312 17.33 19.10 10.92
CA ASP A 312 15.95 19.54 10.78
C ASP A 312 15.85 20.84 9.97
N GLU A 313 16.72 21.82 10.23
CA GLU A 313 16.89 23.01 9.38
C GLU A 313 17.15 22.60 7.93
N PHE A 314 18.12 21.72 7.66
CA PHE A 314 18.38 21.23 6.30
C PHE A 314 17.17 20.49 5.70
N ASN A 315 16.45 19.69 6.49
CA ASN A 315 15.27 18.95 6.06
C ASN A 315 14.06 19.85 5.77
N THR A 316 13.95 21.04 6.37
CA THR A 316 12.87 22.00 6.06
C THR A 316 13.05 22.76 4.75
N LEU A 317 14.26 22.79 4.17
CA LEU A 317 14.55 23.47 2.90
C LEU A 317 13.81 22.85 1.70
N GLU A 318 13.64 23.61 0.63
CA GLU A 318 13.07 23.09 -0.62
C GLU A 318 13.99 22.03 -1.27
N PRO A 319 13.46 20.99 -1.95
CA PRO A 319 14.29 20.02 -2.66
C PRO A 319 15.31 20.63 -3.63
N ASP A 320 15.00 21.78 -4.24
CA ASP A 320 15.93 22.50 -5.12
C ASP A 320 17.14 23.05 -4.37
N GLU A 321 16.93 23.73 -3.24
CA GLU A 321 18.00 24.29 -2.41
C GLU A 321 18.89 23.18 -1.84
N LYS A 322 18.29 22.05 -1.43
CA LYS A 322 19.02 20.85 -1.00
C LYS A 322 19.92 20.32 -2.12
N LEU A 323 19.39 20.21 -3.35
CA LEU A 323 20.13 19.74 -4.50
C LEU A 323 21.28 20.70 -4.87
N GLN A 324 21.03 22.01 -4.86
CA GLN A 324 22.05 23.03 -5.13
C GLN A 324 23.20 22.96 -4.11
N ARG A 325 22.90 22.90 -2.79
CA ARG A 325 23.93 22.77 -1.75
C ARG A 325 24.75 21.49 -1.90
N LEU A 326 24.11 20.36 -2.26
CA LEU A 326 24.79 19.10 -2.56
C LEU A 326 25.71 19.23 -3.78
N VAL A 327 25.22 19.77 -4.90
CA VAL A 327 26.01 19.92 -6.13
C VAL A 327 27.18 20.90 -5.93
N GLU A 328 26.97 22.02 -5.24
CA GLU A 328 28.05 22.95 -4.88
C GLU A 328 29.12 22.28 -4.00
N PHE A 329 28.72 21.49 -3.01
CA PHE A 329 29.65 20.77 -2.15
C PHE A 329 30.47 19.75 -2.96
N MET A 330 29.82 18.96 -3.83
CA MET A 330 30.50 17.97 -4.67
C MET A 330 31.52 18.60 -5.63
N ARG A 331 31.26 19.83 -6.09
CA ARG A 331 32.15 20.60 -6.96
C ARG A 331 33.35 21.19 -6.22
N LYS A 332 33.12 21.71 -5.01
CA LYS A 332 34.18 22.30 -4.17
C LYS A 332 35.11 21.24 -3.58
N GLU A 333 34.56 20.12 -3.11
CA GLU A 333 35.29 19.12 -2.30
C GLU A 333 35.84 17.93 -3.12
N PHE A 334 35.21 17.61 -4.26
CA PHE A 334 35.55 16.47 -5.12
C PHE A 334 35.65 16.83 -6.62
N HIS A 335 35.51 18.09 -7.00
CA HIS A 335 35.52 18.56 -8.41
C HIS A 335 34.57 17.77 -9.33
N TYR A 336 33.47 17.28 -8.77
CA TYR A 336 32.53 16.40 -9.46
C TYR A 336 31.26 17.13 -9.89
N CYS A 337 30.89 16.99 -11.16
CA CYS A 337 29.59 17.45 -11.66
C CYS A 337 28.56 16.33 -11.63
N PHE A 338 27.49 16.51 -10.86
CA PHE A 338 26.34 15.60 -10.80
C PHE A 338 25.62 15.40 -12.15
N TRP A 339 25.53 16.44 -12.98
CA TRP A 339 24.85 16.41 -14.27
C TRP A 339 25.68 15.73 -15.36
N CYS A 340 26.93 16.17 -15.57
CA CYS A 340 27.89 15.51 -16.47
C CYS A 340 28.29 14.10 -16.01
N LYS A 341 28.16 13.81 -14.71
CA LYS A 341 28.61 12.59 -14.02
C LYS A 341 30.12 12.34 -14.15
N PHE A 342 30.90 13.41 -14.17
CA PHE A 342 32.35 13.39 -14.39
C PHE A 342 33.08 14.10 -13.24
N THR A 343 34.22 13.54 -12.85
CA THR A 343 35.18 14.15 -11.91
C THR A 343 36.22 14.90 -12.72
N TYR A 344 36.29 16.21 -12.56
CA TYR A 344 37.27 17.05 -13.25
C TYR A 344 38.58 17.10 -12.44
N PRO A 345 39.74 17.25 -13.10
CA PRO A 345 41.02 17.39 -12.41
C PRO A 345 41.23 18.81 -11.84
N ASP A 346 40.55 19.82 -12.38
CA ASP A 346 40.76 21.23 -12.06
C ASP A 346 39.63 21.80 -11.19
N GLU A 347 39.98 22.64 -10.20
CA GLU A 347 39.02 23.31 -9.29
C GLU A 347 37.96 24.16 -10.02
N THR A 348 38.32 24.69 -11.20
CA THR A 348 37.46 25.52 -12.06
C THR A 348 36.51 24.70 -12.94
N MET A 349 36.69 23.37 -13.04
CA MET A 349 35.93 22.46 -13.92
C MET A 349 35.74 22.99 -15.34
N GLU A 350 36.84 23.32 -16.02
CA GLU A 350 36.79 23.88 -17.37
C GLU A 350 36.02 22.94 -18.33
N GLY A 351 34.96 23.49 -18.95
CA GLY A 351 34.06 22.73 -19.83
C GLY A 351 32.79 22.17 -19.16
N CYS A 352 32.53 22.45 -17.88
CA CYS A 352 31.21 22.20 -17.29
C CYS A 352 30.21 23.33 -17.64
N PRO A 353 29.04 23.04 -18.24
CA PRO A 353 28.10 24.07 -18.72
C PRO A 353 27.56 25.05 -17.66
N GLY A 354 27.28 24.58 -16.45
CA GLY A 354 26.71 25.41 -15.39
C GLY A 354 26.55 24.64 -14.09
N LEU A 355 25.60 25.01 -13.23
CA LEU A 355 25.33 24.39 -11.92
C LEU A 355 23.98 23.65 -11.88
N THR A 356 23.00 24.12 -12.66
CA THR A 356 21.63 23.64 -12.68
C THR A 356 21.43 22.53 -13.70
N GLU A 357 20.26 21.89 -13.67
CA GLU A 357 19.90 20.89 -14.69
C GLU A 357 19.74 21.54 -16.07
N ASP A 358 19.07 22.70 -16.12
CA ASP A 358 18.77 23.45 -17.35
C ASP A 358 20.03 23.89 -18.12
N ASP A 359 21.18 24.01 -17.43
CA ASP A 359 22.46 24.30 -18.07
C ASP A 359 23.01 23.11 -18.90
N HIS A 360 22.47 21.89 -18.72
CA HIS A 360 23.02 20.63 -19.25
C HIS A 360 22.05 19.85 -20.18
N ASP A 361 20.88 20.41 -20.50
CA ASP A 361 19.93 19.91 -21.51
C ASP A 361 20.32 20.32 -22.95
#